data_AF-A0A535BKF6-F1
#
_entry.id   AF-A0A535BKF6-F1
#
_cell.length_a   1.000
_cell.length_b   1.000
_cell.length_c   1.000
_cell.angle_alpha   90.00
_cell.angle_beta   90.00
_cell.angle_gamma   90.00
#
_symmetry.space_group_name_H-M   'P 1'
#
loop_
_entity.id
_entity.type
_entity.pdbx_description
1 polymer ?
#
loop_
_entity_poly.entity_id
_entity_poly.type
_entity_poly.pdbx_seq_one_letter_code
_entity_poly.pdbx_strand_id
1 'polypeptide(L)' 'MVPRIVEGQIENFLKQNCLMEQQYFREPTRTVHEIIAENISKLQENITVRRFARFNIRES' A
#
# COMPACT_ATOMS: atom_id res chain seq x y z
N MET A 1 15.05 -10.40 -22.31
CA MET A 1 13.60 -10.67 -22.12
C MET A 1 13.29 -11.05 -20.66
N VAL A 2 14.00 -12.00 -20.06
CA VAL A 2 13.82 -12.39 -18.64
C VAL A 2 13.86 -11.22 -17.63
N PRO A 3 14.74 -10.20 -17.76
CA PRO A 3 14.81 -9.10 -16.79
C PRO A 3 13.52 -8.28 -16.65
N ARG A 4 12.86 -7.98 -17.79
CA ARG A 4 11.61 -7.21 -17.82
C ARG A 4 10.43 -7.95 -17.20
N ILE A 5 10.40 -9.28 -17.30
CA ILE A 5 9.35 -10.10 -16.68
C ILE A 5 9.52 -10.09 -15.16
N VAL A 6 10.76 -10.18 -14.69
CA VAL A 6 11.09 -10.15 -13.26
C VAL A 6 10.76 -8.77 -12.66
N GLU A 7 11.09 -7.67 -13.35
CA GLU A 7 10.72 -6.32 -12.91
C GLU A 7 9.21 -6.16 -12.72
N GLY A 8 8.39 -6.61 -13.69
CA GLY A 8 6.93 -6.54 -13.57
C GLY A 8 6.38 -7.42 -12.43
N GLN A 9 6.99 -8.56 -12.15
CA GLN A 9 6.62 -9.40 -11.00
C GLN A 9 6.95 -8.73 -9.67
N ILE A 10 8.11 -8.07 -9.57
CA ILE A 10 8.51 -7.30 -8.39
C ILE A 10 7.53 -6.13 -8.18
N GLU A 11 7.19 -5.40 -9.22
CA GLU A 11 6.24 -4.28 -9.13
C GLU A 11 4.85 -4.75 -8.64
N ASN A 12 4.37 -5.87 -9.17
CA ASN A 12 3.11 -6.47 -8.73
C ASN A 12 3.19 -6.94 -7.26
N PHE A 13 4.32 -7.52 -6.86
CA PHE A 13 4.55 -7.92 -5.47
C PHE A 13 4.48 -6.71 -4.53
N LEU A 14 5.13 -5.60 -4.88
CA LEU A 14 5.10 -4.37 -4.08
C LEU A 14 3.67 -3.82 -3.94
N LYS A 15 2.92 -3.73 -5.04
CA LYS A 15 1.51 -3.27 -5.02
C LYS A 15 0.60 -4.13 -4.16
N GLN A 16 0.89 -5.42 -4.02
CA GLN A 16 0.06 -6.35 -3.25
C GLN A 16 0.50 -6.51 -1.80
N ASN A 17 1.79 -6.40 -1.49
CA ASN A 17 2.34 -6.73 -0.18
C ASN A 17 2.75 -5.50 0.65
N CYS A 18 3.04 -4.37 0.00
CA CYS A 18 3.39 -3.14 0.71
C CYS A 18 2.16 -2.28 0.95
N LEU A 19 1.79 -2.08 2.23
CA LEU A 19 0.60 -1.34 2.64
C LEU A 19 0.47 0.04 1.95
N MET A 20 1.59 0.76 1.77
CA MET A 20 1.59 2.11 1.18
C MET A 20 1.25 2.10 -0.32
N GLU A 21 1.65 1.05 -1.04
CA GLU A 21 1.47 0.89 -2.49
C GLU A 21 0.14 0.21 -2.85
N GLN A 22 -0.55 -0.34 -1.85
CA GLN A 22 -1.86 -0.96 -2.04
C GLN A 22 -2.91 0.08 -2.42
N GLN A 23 -3.85 -0.34 -3.27
CA GLN A 23 -5.06 0.42 -3.54
C GLN A 23 -5.93 0.51 -2.29
N TYR A 24 -6.49 1.69 -2.03
CA TYR A 24 -7.32 1.90 -0.87
C TYR A 24 -8.68 1.22 -1.03
N PHE A 25 -9.11 0.45 -0.02
CA PHE A 25 -10.30 -0.41 -0.14
C PHE A 25 -11.61 0.35 -0.41
N ARG A 26 -11.72 1.61 0.01
CA ARG A 26 -12.92 2.44 -0.25
C ARG A 26 -12.83 3.18 -1.58
N GLU A 27 -11.61 3.43 -2.06
CA GLU A 27 -11.36 4.21 -3.27
C GLU A 27 -10.19 3.56 -4.03
N PRO A 28 -10.47 2.53 -4.86
CA PRO A 28 -9.43 1.74 -5.50
C PRO A 28 -8.64 2.51 -6.57
N THR A 29 -9.08 3.71 -6.93
CA THR A 29 -8.38 4.64 -7.83
C THR A 29 -7.11 5.19 -7.21
N ARG A 30 -6.98 5.18 -5.88
CA ARG A 30 -5.89 5.82 -5.14
C ARG A 30 -5.16 4.84 -4.24
N THR A 31 -3.87 5.08 -4.02
CA THR A 31 -3.07 4.27 -3.11
C THR A 31 -3.21 4.76 -1.67
N VAL A 32 -2.89 3.90 -0.71
CA VAL A 32 -2.86 4.29 0.72
C VAL A 32 -1.89 5.46 0.95
N HIS A 33 -0.77 5.51 0.22
CA HIS A 33 0.16 6.63 0.26
C HIS A 33 -0.49 7.96 -0.12
N GLU A 34 -1.25 8.01 -1.22
CA GLU A 34 -1.93 9.22 -1.69
C GLU A 34 -3.01 9.69 -0.71
N ILE A 35 -3.71 8.76 -0.07
CA ILE A 35 -4.69 9.08 0.97
C ILE A 35 -3.99 9.68 2.19
N ILE A 36 -2.87 9.10 2.63
CA ILE A 36 -2.09 9.65 3.74
C ILE A 36 -1.59 11.06 3.40
N ALA A 37 -1.04 11.27 2.19
CA ALA A 37 -0.55 12.57 1.74
C ALA A 37 -1.66 13.63 1.75
N GLU A 38 -2.87 13.30 1.26
CA GLU A 38 -4.00 14.22 1.30
C GLU A 38 -4.43 14.57 2.74
N ASN A 39 -4.43 13.58 3.63
CA ASN A 39 -4.76 13.82 5.03
C ASN A 39 -3.70 14.67 5.74
N ILE A 40 -2.41 14.49 5.41
CA ILE A 40 -1.33 15.38 5.88
C ILE A 40 -1.59 16.81 5.42
N SER A 41 -1.96 17.01 4.15
CA SER A 41 -2.30 18.34 3.62
C SER A 41 -3.53 18.96 4.29
N LYS A 42 -4.54 18.17 4.65
CA LYS A 42 -5.76 18.65 5.32
C LYS A 42 -5.53 18.99 6.79
N LEU A 43 -4.79 18.15 7.51
CA LEU A 43 -4.57 18.27 8.95
C LEU A 43 -3.39 19.16 9.30
N GLN A 44 -2.48 19.40 8.34
CA GLN A 44 -1.21 20.12 8.55
C GLN A 44 -0.33 19.46 9.63
N GLU A 45 -0.46 18.15 9.78
CA GLU A 45 0.28 17.32 10.74
C GLU A 45 0.94 16.13 10.01
N ASN A 46 2.09 15.68 10.53
CA ASN A 46 2.78 14.53 9.95
C ASN A 46 2.11 13.21 10.36
N ILE A 47 1.66 12.43 9.36
CA ILE A 47 1.02 11.13 9.55
C ILE A 47 1.98 10.05 9.06
N THR A 48 2.31 9.09 9.92
CA THR A 48 3.20 7.97 9.56
C THR A 48 2.66 6.66 10.11
N VAL A 49 2.58 5.63 9.26
CA VAL A 49 2.23 4.28 9.70
C VAL A 49 3.48 3.62 10.28
N ARG A 50 3.53 3.47 11.61
CA ARG A 50 4.70 2.87 12.28
C ARG A 50 4.72 1.35 12.17
N ARG A 51 3.63 0.69 12.53
CA ARG A 51 3.47 -0.77 12.57
C ARG A 51 2.00 -1.13 12.40
N PHE A 52 1.72 -2.25 11.74
CA PHE A 52 0.38 -2.82 11.64
C PHE A 52 0.45 -4.34 11.83
N ALA A 53 -0.64 -4.94 12.28
CA ALA A 53 -0.80 -6.39 12.36
C ALA A 53 -2.18 -6.76 11.82
N ARG A 54 -2.25 -7.80 11.00
CA ARG A 54 -3.50 -8.36 10.48
C ARG A 54 -3.63 -9.78 11.01
N PHE A 55 -4.60 -10.01 11.88
CA PHE A 55 -4.94 -11.34 12.38
C PHE A 55 -6.10 -11.89 11.54
N ASN A 56 -5.94 -13.12 11.05
CA ASN A 56 -7.01 -13.84 10.37
C ASN A 56 -7.32 -15.10 11.19
N ILE A 57 -8.59 -15.32 11.53
CA ILE A 57 -9.04 -16.45 12.35
C ILE A 57 -9.03 -17.77 11.52
N ARG A 58 -8.83 -17.66 10.21
CA ARG A 58 -8.61 -18.77 9.29
C ARG A 58 -7.14 -18.84 8.87
N GLU A 59 -6.27 -19.33 9.73
CA GLU A 59 -5.01 -19.93 9.32
C GLU A 59 -4.79 -21.23 10.11
N SER A 60 -5.20 -22.34 9.49
CA SER A 60 -4.74 -23.71 9.73
C SER A 60 -4.78 -24.44 8.40
#